data_AF-A0A9D5Q5D1-F1
#
_entry.id   AF-A0A9D5Q5D1-F1
#
_cell.length_a   1.000
_cell.length_b   1.000
_cell.length_c   1.000
_cell.angle_alpha   90.00
_cell.angle_beta   90.00
_cell.angle_gamma   90.00
#
_symmetry.space_group_name_H-M   'P 1'
#
loop_
_entity.id
_entity.type
_entity.pdbx_description
1 polymer ?
#
loop_
_entity_poly.entity_id
_entity_poly.type
_entity_poly.pdbx_seq_one_letter_code
_entity_poly.pdbx_strand_id
1 'polypeptide(L)'
;MQERQMPKADFVTSIVLFIFSVTIIIMSIRMPLMEELGANPYSVPGIVPGFLGGILLFLSIILLVRSILKQGYQLNLHGKTIMAFVKDEASIRVLMTLFLSLIYGVGFLGNIPYVLATFLYVMAFIIIFEYRFDAPWQRRKKTIFFAGLQAVLVAGIVAAIFRYLFLVKLP
;
A
#
# COMPACT_ATOMS: atom_id res chain seq x y z
N MET A 1 0.21 27.05 -3.26
CA MET A 1 0.58 26.29 -4.48
C MET A 1 -0.24 26.84 -5.64
N GLN A 2 0.37 27.31 -6.73
CA GLN A 2 -0.35 27.98 -7.85
C GLN A 2 -1.16 26.95 -8.67
N GLU A 3 -2.46 27.20 -8.86
CA GLU A 3 -3.44 26.30 -9.52
C GLU A 3 -3.04 25.81 -10.92
N ARG A 4 -2.14 26.53 -11.63
CA ARG A 4 -1.67 26.17 -12.97
C ARG A 4 -0.69 24.98 -13.00
N GLN A 5 -0.05 24.62 -11.89
CA GLN A 5 0.91 23.51 -11.85
C GLN A 5 0.25 22.15 -11.55
N MET A 6 -0.91 22.14 -10.89
CA MET A 6 -1.63 20.92 -10.52
C MET A 6 -2.01 20.03 -11.73
N PRO A 7 -2.54 20.56 -12.85
CA PRO A 7 -2.93 19.73 -13.98
C PRO A 7 -1.77 19.00 -14.65
N LYS A 8 -0.52 19.48 -14.51
CA LYS A 8 0.66 18.86 -15.13
C LYS A 8 1.18 17.68 -14.31
N ALA A 9 1.20 17.85 -12.98
CA ALA A 9 1.55 16.77 -12.06
C ALA A 9 0.52 15.63 -12.12
N ASP A 10 -0.76 15.99 -12.26
CA ASP A 10 -1.85 15.03 -12.43
C ASP A 10 -1.69 14.20 -13.73
N PHE A 11 -1.20 14.79 -14.82
CA PHE A 11 -0.93 14.08 -16.07
C PHE A 11 0.12 12.97 -15.89
N VAL A 12 1.29 13.32 -15.36
CA VAL A 12 2.39 12.37 -15.15
C VAL A 12 1.96 11.27 -14.17
N THR A 13 1.30 11.66 -13.08
CA THR A 13 0.79 10.71 -12.09
C THR A 13 -0.22 9.74 -12.72
N SER A 14 -1.12 10.24 -13.57
CA SER A 14 -2.10 9.40 -14.26
C SER A 14 -1.45 8.37 -15.19
N ILE A 15 -0.39 8.73 -15.92
CA ILE A 15 0.35 7.80 -16.78
C ILE A 15 1.06 6.72 -15.96
N VAL A 16 1.74 7.12 -14.88
CA VAL A 16 2.45 6.19 -14.00
C VAL A 16 1.48 5.20 -13.37
N LEU A 17 0.35 5.69 -12.84
CA LEU A 17 -0.69 4.84 -12.26
C LEU A 17 -1.37 3.95 -13.31
N PHE A 18 -1.57 4.44 -14.53
CA PHE A 18 -2.09 3.63 -15.63
C PHE A 18 -1.18 2.45 -15.92
N ILE A 19 0.12 2.70 -16.17
CA ILE A 19 1.10 1.63 -16.46
C ILE A 19 1.19 0.65 -15.28
N PHE A 20 1.23 1.16 -14.05
CA PHE A 20 1.29 0.34 -12.84
C PHE A 20 0.04 -0.54 -12.68
N SER A 21 -1.16 0.01 -12.88
CA SER A 21 -2.42 -0.73 -12.76
C SER A 21 -2.57 -1.82 -13.83
N VAL A 22 -2.20 -1.54 -15.08
CA VAL A 22 -2.14 -2.55 -16.15
C VAL A 22 -1.18 -3.68 -15.77
N THR A 23 -0.01 -3.33 -15.23
CA THR A 23 0.99 -4.32 -14.79
C THR A 23 0.42 -5.24 -13.71
N ILE A 24 -0.27 -4.68 -12.71
CA ILE A 24 -0.93 -5.46 -11.64
C ILE A 24 -1.98 -6.40 -12.23
N ILE A 25 -2.83 -5.93 -13.13
CA ILE A 25 -3.88 -6.74 -13.75
C ILE A 25 -3.27 -7.90 -14.54
N ILE A 26 -2.22 -7.66 -15.33
CA ILE A 26 -1.53 -8.70 -16.08
C ILE A 26 -0.92 -9.74 -15.13
N MET A 27 -0.22 -9.30 -14.09
CA MET A 27 0.38 -10.19 -13.10
C MET A 27 -0.69 -11.01 -12.36
N SER A 28 -1.81 -10.37 -12.06
CA SER A 28 -2.96 -10.99 -11.40
C SER A 28 -3.62 -12.08 -12.25
N ILE A 29 -3.79 -11.86 -13.55
CA ILE A 29 -4.37 -12.85 -14.48
C ILE A 29 -3.41 -14.03 -14.69
N ARG A 30 -2.10 -13.79 -14.63
CA ARG A 30 -1.07 -14.83 -14.75
C ARG A 30 -0.92 -15.70 -13.50
N MET A 31 -1.59 -15.38 -12.39
CA MET A 31 -1.51 -16.22 -11.19
C MET A 31 -2.25 -17.55 -11.42
N PRO A 32 -1.63 -18.70 -11.06
CA PRO A 32 -2.21 -20.00 -11.31
C PRO A 32 -3.51 -20.17 -10.52
N LEU A 33 -4.55 -20.65 -11.20
CA LEU A 33 -5.77 -21.11 -10.54
C LEU A 33 -5.44 -22.45 -9.87
N MET A 34 -5.58 -22.52 -8.54
CA MET A 34 -5.34 -23.73 -7.76
C MET A 34 -6.48 -24.76 -7.91
N GLU A 35 -7.12 -24.83 -9.09
CA GLU A 35 -8.26 -25.71 -9.37
C GLU A 35 -7.88 -27.19 -9.29
N GLU A 36 -6.65 -27.54 -9.68
CA GLU A 36 -6.11 -28.91 -9.59
C GLU A 36 -5.98 -29.41 -8.13
N LEU A 37 -6.04 -28.52 -7.15
CA LEU A 37 -5.97 -28.85 -5.71
C LEU A 37 -7.37 -28.89 -5.05
N GLY A 38 -8.46 -28.78 -5.82
CA GLY A 38 -9.82 -28.72 -5.29
C GLY A 38 -10.10 -27.45 -4.48
N ALA A 39 -9.31 -26.40 -4.70
CA ALA A 39 -9.45 -25.13 -3.98
C ALA A 39 -10.74 -24.42 -4.38
N ASN A 40 -11.40 -23.79 -3.39
CA ASN A 40 -12.62 -23.01 -3.62
C ASN A 40 -12.33 -21.86 -4.63
N PRO A 41 -13.19 -21.63 -5.63
CA PRO A 41 -13.03 -20.56 -6.62
C PRO A 41 -12.76 -19.16 -6.04
N TYR A 42 -13.23 -18.88 -4.82
CA TYR A 42 -12.97 -17.60 -4.13
C TYR A 42 -11.59 -17.48 -3.49
N SER A 43 -10.78 -18.55 -3.52
CA SER A 43 -9.44 -18.59 -2.92
C SER A 43 -8.32 -18.32 -3.94
N VAL A 44 -8.68 -17.96 -5.17
CA VAL A 44 -7.70 -17.68 -6.22
C VAL A 44 -6.89 -16.42 -5.85
N PRO A 45 -5.55 -16.51 -5.76
CA PRO A 45 -4.71 -15.40 -5.28
C PRO A 45 -4.78 -14.15 -6.15
N GLY A 46 -5.21 -14.28 -7.41
CA GLY A 46 -5.38 -13.18 -8.35
C GLY A 46 -6.63 -12.32 -8.12
N ILE A 47 -7.66 -12.75 -7.39
CA ILE A 47 -8.93 -11.98 -7.36
C ILE A 47 -8.76 -10.58 -6.76
N VAL A 48 -8.13 -10.50 -5.59
CA VAL A 48 -7.90 -9.23 -4.86
C VAL A 48 -6.99 -8.27 -5.64
N PRO A 49 -5.78 -8.67 -6.08
CA PRO A 49 -4.92 -7.77 -6.84
C PRO A 49 -5.55 -7.35 -8.17
N GLY A 50 -6.28 -8.24 -8.86
CA GLY A 50 -6.98 -7.90 -10.10
C GLY A 50 -8.08 -6.86 -9.90
N PHE A 51 -8.88 -7.02 -8.84
CA PHE A 51 -9.93 -6.06 -8.49
C PHE A 51 -9.36 -4.67 -8.15
N LEU A 52 -8.34 -4.61 -7.29
CA LEU A 52 -7.66 -3.36 -6.94
C LEU A 52 -6.99 -2.72 -8.16
N GLY A 53 -6.36 -3.53 -9.01
CA GLY A 53 -5.79 -3.10 -10.29
C GLY A 53 -6.85 -2.48 -11.20
N GLY A 54 -8.04 -3.08 -11.30
CA GLY A 54 -9.16 -2.57 -12.09
C GLY A 54 -9.67 -1.20 -11.59
N ILE A 55 -9.85 -1.05 -10.28
CA ILE A 55 -10.24 0.25 -9.69
C ILE A 55 -9.16 1.31 -9.97
N LEU A 56 -7.89 0.98 -9.76
CA LEU A 56 -6.77 1.89 -10.02
C LEU A 56 -6.70 2.29 -11.50
N LEU A 57 -6.91 1.34 -12.41
CA LEU A 57 -6.94 1.60 -13.85
C LEU A 57 -8.07 2.59 -14.18
N PHE A 58 -9.28 2.34 -13.68
CA PHE A 58 -10.43 3.22 -13.88
C PHE A 58 -10.17 4.65 -13.37
N LEU A 59 -9.64 4.79 -12.15
CA LEU A 59 -9.31 6.10 -11.59
C LEU A 59 -8.17 6.78 -12.37
N SER A 60 -7.17 6.04 -12.82
CA SER A 60 -6.07 6.58 -13.62
C SER A 60 -6.55 7.13 -14.96
N ILE A 61 -7.51 6.46 -15.61
CA ILE A 61 -8.14 6.92 -16.85
C ILE A 61 -8.91 8.22 -16.59
N ILE A 62 -9.72 8.29 -15.53
CA ILE A 62 -10.45 9.52 -15.16
C ILE A 62 -9.49 10.68 -14.97
N LEU A 63 -8.39 10.46 -14.23
CA LEU A 63 -7.37 11.49 -14.00
C LEU A 63 -6.69 11.91 -15.30
N LEU A 64 -6.36 10.96 -16.18
CA LEU A 64 -5.72 11.22 -17.47
C LEU A 64 -6.62 12.05 -18.39
N VAL A 65 -7.90 11.68 -18.51
CA VAL A 65 -8.89 12.42 -19.30
C VAL A 65 -9.06 13.84 -18.74
N ARG A 66 -9.25 13.99 -17.43
CA ARG A 66 -9.39 15.29 -16.77
C ARG A 66 -8.15 16.17 -16.98
N SER A 67 -6.97 15.57 -16.94
CA SER A 67 -5.70 16.26 -17.12
C SER A 67 -5.49 16.74 -18.56
N ILE A 68 -5.87 15.94 -19.56
CA ILE A 68 -5.81 16.32 -20.97
C ILE A 68 -6.79 17.46 -21.26
N LEU A 69 -8.02 17.37 -20.75
CA LEU A 69 -9.05 18.41 -20.89
C LEU A 69 -8.59 19.76 -20.31
N LYS A 70 -7.74 19.73 -19.27
CA LYS A 70 -7.12 20.93 -18.65
C LYS A 70 -5.79 21.36 -19.27
N GLN A 71 -5.45 20.87 -20.47
CA GLN A 71 -4.19 21.16 -21.18
C GLN A 71 -2.91 20.80 -20.41
N GLY A 72 -2.95 19.77 -19.56
CA GLY A 72 -1.79 19.29 -18.79
C GLY A 72 -0.62 18.75 -19.64
N TYR A 73 -0.84 18.51 -20.95
CA TYR A 73 0.14 17.98 -21.90
C TYR A 73 1.29 18.95 -22.25
N GLN A 74 1.19 20.24 -21.90
CA GLN A 74 2.31 21.20 -22.05
C GLN A 74 3.39 20.95 -20.97
N LEU A 75 4.10 19.83 -21.13
CA LEU A 75 5.11 19.27 -20.25
C LEU A 75 6.45 19.99 -20.44
N ASN A 76 6.68 21.06 -19.66
CA ASN A 76 8.05 21.42 -19.32
C ASN A 76 8.45 20.60 -18.10
N LEU A 77 9.00 19.40 -18.35
CA LEU A 77 9.55 18.50 -17.33
C LEU A 77 10.75 19.15 -16.65
N HIS A 78 10.51 19.97 -15.63
CA HIS A 78 11.56 20.47 -14.75
C HIS A 78 11.76 19.46 -13.62
N GLY A 79 12.94 18.84 -13.53
CA GLY A 79 13.30 17.90 -12.45
C GLY A 79 13.12 18.48 -11.03
N LYS A 80 13.05 19.81 -10.90
CA LYS A 80 12.69 20.51 -9.66
C LYS A 80 11.30 20.14 -9.12
N THR A 81 10.33 19.81 -9.96
CA THR A 81 8.95 19.49 -9.54
C THR A 81 8.86 18.11 -8.88
N ILE A 82 9.59 17.12 -9.42
CA ILE A 82 9.68 15.77 -8.82
C ILE A 82 10.39 15.87 -7.47
N MET A 83 11.48 16.63 -7.39
CA MET A 83 12.25 16.79 -6.16
C MET A 83 11.47 17.59 -5.09
N ALA A 84 10.61 18.53 -5.49
CA ALA A 84 9.70 19.24 -4.60
C ALA A 84 8.57 18.35 -4.09
N PHE A 85 8.00 17.48 -4.93
CA PHE A 85 7.01 16.49 -4.52
C PHE A 85 7.60 15.48 -3.54
N VAL A 86 8.80 14.95 -3.79
CA VAL A 86 9.48 13.99 -2.90
C VAL A 86 9.86 14.61 -1.55
N LYS A 87 10.11 15.92 -1.49
CA LYS A 87 10.45 16.62 -0.25
C LYS A 87 9.24 17.01 0.61
N ASP A 88 8.03 16.83 0.10
CA ASP A 88 6.82 17.11 0.88
C ASP A 88 6.63 16.09 2.00
N GLU A 89 6.18 16.52 3.18
CA GLU A 89 6.00 15.63 4.33
C GLU A 89 5.03 14.50 4.04
N ALA A 90 3.99 14.76 3.24
CA ALA A 90 3.03 13.73 2.85
C ALA A 90 3.69 12.64 1.98
N SER A 91 4.51 13.05 1.02
CA SER A 91 5.24 12.11 0.15
C SER A 91 6.25 11.27 0.91
N ILE A 92 6.95 11.85 1.90
CA ILE A 92 7.86 11.10 2.77
C ILE A 92 7.09 10.03 3.56
N ARG A 93 5.90 10.36 4.09
CA ARG A 93 5.06 9.39 4.81
C ARG A 93 4.55 8.27 3.90
N VAL A 94 4.17 8.59 2.66
CA VAL A 94 3.77 7.59 1.66
C VAL A 94 4.95 6.67 1.34
N LEU A 95 6.14 7.24 1.12
CA LEU A 95 7.35 6.46 0.81
C LEU A 95 7.77 5.56 1.99
N MET A 96 7.71 6.06 3.22
CA MET A 96 7.95 5.26 4.43
C MET A 96 6.94 4.11 4.55
N THR A 97 5.66 4.39 4.30
CA THR A 97 4.61 3.37 4.30
C THR A 97 4.90 2.28 3.27
N LEU A 98 5.25 2.68 2.05
CA LEU A 98 5.60 1.76 0.97
C LEU A 98 6.81 0.90 1.35
N PHE A 99 7.87 1.53 1.86
CA PHE A 99 9.10 0.86 2.26
C PHE A 99 8.86 -0.16 3.39
N LEU A 100 8.12 0.23 4.42
CA LEU A 100 7.78 -0.66 5.53
C LEU A 100 6.89 -1.83 5.07
N SER A 101 5.95 -1.57 4.15
CA SER A 101 5.10 -2.61 3.56
C SER A 101 5.91 -3.62 2.73
N LEU A 102 6.92 -3.15 1.99
CA LEU A 102 7.83 -4.02 1.22
C LEU A 102 8.68 -4.88 2.14
N ILE A 103 9.22 -4.32 3.23
CA ILE A 103 9.97 -5.11 4.24
C ILE A 103 9.09 -6.23 4.80
N TYR A 104 7.84 -5.93 5.14
CA TYR A 104 6.92 -6.92 5.64
C TYR A 104 6.60 -8.01 4.59
N GLY A 105 6.17 -7.60 3.40
CA GLY A 105 5.71 -8.51 2.36
C GLY A 105 6.81 -9.35 1.71
N VAL A 106 7.98 -8.76 1.45
CA VAL A 106 9.10 -9.43 0.77
C VAL A 106 10.14 -9.97 1.75
N GLY A 107 10.36 -9.26 2.87
CA GLY A 107 11.39 -9.61 3.84
C GLY A 107 10.90 -10.55 4.95
N PHE A 108 9.77 -10.27 5.58
CA PHE A 108 9.32 -11.06 6.74
C PHE A 108 8.46 -12.26 6.36
N LEU A 109 7.55 -12.07 5.41
CA LEU A 109 6.59 -13.11 5.01
C LEU A 109 7.33 -14.33 4.43
N GLY A 110 7.20 -15.48 5.09
CA GLY A 110 7.86 -16.74 4.71
C GLY A 110 9.22 -16.98 5.36
N ASN A 111 9.84 -15.96 5.96
CA ASN A 111 11.13 -16.09 6.66
C ASN A 111 11.00 -16.21 8.19
N ILE A 112 9.94 -15.64 8.76
CA ILE A 112 9.63 -15.72 10.20
C ILE A 112 8.16 -16.12 10.42
N PRO A 113 7.78 -16.61 11.61
CA PRO A 113 6.40 -16.99 11.90
C PRO A 113 5.43 -15.83 11.62
N TYR A 114 4.33 -16.12 10.95
CA TYR A 114 3.39 -15.10 10.47
C TYR A 114 2.92 -14.15 11.58
N VAL A 115 2.56 -14.70 12.74
CA VAL A 115 2.08 -13.93 13.90
C VAL A 115 3.15 -12.92 14.36
N LEU A 116 4.42 -13.34 14.37
CA LEU A 116 5.53 -12.46 14.75
C LEU A 116 5.77 -11.38 13.68
N ALA A 117 5.72 -11.74 12.39
CA ALA A 117 5.85 -10.79 11.29
C ALA A 117 4.78 -9.69 11.37
N THR A 118 3.52 -10.08 11.52
CA THR A 118 2.38 -9.14 11.59
C THR A 118 2.45 -8.30 12.85
N PHE A 119 2.83 -8.89 14.00
CA PHE A 119 3.04 -8.14 15.24
C PHE A 119 4.11 -7.06 15.07
N LEU A 120 5.30 -7.43 14.56
CA LEU A 120 6.40 -6.48 14.36
C LEU A 120 6.03 -5.39 13.35
N TYR A 121 5.35 -5.75 12.27
CA TYR A 121 4.90 -4.80 11.27
C TYR A 121 3.92 -3.78 11.84
N VAL A 122 2.84 -4.24 12.50
CA VAL A 122 1.82 -3.34 13.08
C VAL A 122 2.43 -2.46 14.16
N MET A 123 3.26 -3.03 15.03
CA MET A 123 3.93 -2.28 16.09
C MET A 123 4.88 -1.22 15.51
N ALA A 124 5.73 -1.58 14.54
CA ALA A 124 6.62 -0.65 13.87
C ALA A 124 5.85 0.45 13.15
N PHE A 125 4.75 0.12 12.48
CA PHE A 125 3.90 1.08 11.78
C PHE A 125 3.33 2.12 12.74
N ILE A 126 2.74 1.69 13.86
CA ILE A 126 2.17 2.61 14.85
C ILE A 126 3.28 3.45 15.48
N ILE A 127 4.43 2.87 15.81
CA ILE A 127 5.55 3.63 16.38
C ILE A 127 6.06 4.67 15.37
N ILE A 128 6.28 4.31 14.11
CA ILE A 128 6.84 5.25 13.12
C ILE A 128 5.87 6.40 12.82
N PHE A 129 4.57 6.13 12.72
CA PHE A 129 3.58 7.13 12.30
C PHE A 129 2.86 7.86 13.43
N GLU A 130 2.69 7.23 14.59
CA GLU A 130 1.91 7.78 15.70
C GLU A 130 2.78 8.23 16.89
N TYR A 131 4.02 7.74 17.00
CA TYR A 131 4.91 8.15 18.08
C TYR A 131 5.44 9.57 17.84
N ARG A 132 4.89 10.51 18.60
CA ARG A 132 5.36 11.90 18.62
C ARG A 132 6.49 12.04 19.64
N PHE A 133 7.71 12.27 19.17
CA PHE A 133 8.86 12.52 20.02
C PHE A 133 8.67 13.75 20.92
N ASP A 134 7.89 14.75 20.53
CA ASP A 134 7.68 15.95 21.35
C ASP A 134 6.60 15.80 22.43
N ALA A 135 5.96 14.62 22.52
CA ALA A 135 4.87 14.40 23.47
C ALA A 135 5.38 14.13 24.90
N PRO A 136 4.60 14.50 25.93
CA PRO A 136 4.92 14.20 27.32
C PRO A 136 5.03 12.69 27.58
N TRP A 137 5.90 12.32 28.53
CA TRP A 137 6.29 10.93 28.85
C TRP A 137 5.10 9.97 29.06
N GLN A 138 4.03 10.44 29.70
CA GLN A 138 2.79 9.67 29.92
C GLN A 138 2.10 9.31 28.60
N ARG A 139 2.09 10.23 27.63
CA ARG A 139 1.47 10.03 26.32
C ARG A 139 2.30 9.06 25.47
N ARG A 140 3.63 9.11 25.57
CA ARG A 140 4.55 8.15 24.92
C ARG A 140 4.33 6.72 25.40
N LYS A 141 4.27 6.51 26.73
CA LYS A 141 3.99 5.19 27.31
C LYS A 141 2.62 4.65 26.90
N LYS A 142 1.60 5.54 26.89
CA LYS A 142 0.26 5.20 26.43
C LYS A 142 0.29 4.73 24.97
N THR A 143 0.95 5.47 24.08
CA THR A 143 1.09 5.07 22.66
C THR A 143 1.76 3.71 22.51
N ILE A 144 2.88 3.45 23.21
CA ILE A 144 3.56 2.15 23.13
C ILE A 144 2.65 1.01 23.64
N PHE A 145 1.93 1.24 24.74
CA PHE A 145 1.01 0.25 25.30
C PHE A 145 -0.14 -0.07 24.33
N PHE A 146 -0.81 0.95 23.78
CA PHE A 146 -1.87 0.74 22.80
C PHE A 146 -1.33 0.14 21.49
N ALA A 147 -0.13 0.51 21.06
CA ALA A 147 0.52 -0.09 19.90
C ALA A 147 0.77 -1.59 20.12
N GLY A 148 1.30 -1.98 21.26
CA GLY A 148 1.52 -3.38 21.62
C GLY A 148 0.20 -4.16 21.69
N LEU A 149 -0.80 -3.61 22.37
CA LEU A 149 -2.13 -4.22 22.47
C LEU A 149 -2.75 -4.41 21.07
N GLN A 150 -2.75 -3.38 20.24
CA GLN A 150 -3.29 -3.44 18.89
C GLN A 150 -2.50 -4.41 18.01
N ALA A 151 -1.16 -4.45 18.12
CA ALA A 151 -0.34 -5.39 17.39
C ALA A 151 -0.65 -6.85 17.77
N VAL A 152 -0.82 -7.16 19.07
CA VAL A 152 -1.22 -8.50 19.51
C VAL A 152 -2.61 -8.85 19.00
N LEU A 153 -3.58 -7.96 19.17
CA LEU A 153 -4.97 -8.19 18.74
C LEU A 153 -5.07 -8.39 17.23
N VAL A 154 -4.43 -7.52 16.44
CA VAL A 154 -4.44 -7.62 14.98
C VAL A 154 -3.71 -8.88 14.52
N ALA A 155 -2.52 -9.16 15.04
CA ALA A 155 -1.79 -10.38 14.67
C ALA A 155 -2.60 -11.66 14.99
N GLY A 156 -3.24 -11.71 16.16
CA GLY A 156 -4.07 -12.84 16.57
C GLY A 156 -5.35 -12.99 15.74
N ILE A 157 -6.12 -11.90 15.57
CA ILE A 157 -7.39 -11.90 14.82
C ILE A 157 -7.14 -12.22 13.36
N VAL A 158 -6.15 -11.57 12.73
CA VAL A 158 -5.85 -11.82 11.32
C VAL A 158 -5.35 -13.26 11.13
N ALA A 159 -4.45 -13.75 11.99
CA ALA A 159 -4.02 -15.14 11.93
C ALA A 159 -5.19 -16.13 12.09
N ALA A 160 -6.13 -15.84 12.99
CA ALA A 160 -7.34 -16.64 13.16
C ALA A 160 -8.23 -16.62 11.91
N ILE A 161 -8.45 -15.45 11.30
CA ILE A 161 -9.23 -15.34 10.05
C ILE A 161 -8.55 -16.14 8.94
N PHE A 162 -7.24 -16.00 8.74
CA PHE A 162 -6.53 -16.76 7.72
C PHE A 162 -6.60 -18.27 7.97
N ARG A 163 -6.45 -18.71 9.22
CA ARG A 163 -6.45 -20.13 9.57
C ARG A 163 -7.84 -20.76 9.54
N TYR A 164 -8.87 -20.06 10.02
CA TYR A 164 -10.21 -20.63 10.22
C TYR A 164 -11.22 -20.23 9.14
N LEU A 165 -11.11 -19.02 8.59
CA LEU A 165 -12.03 -18.53 7.56
C LEU A 165 -11.48 -18.81 6.15
N PHE A 166 -10.20 -18.52 5.92
CA PHE A 166 -9.56 -18.79 4.62
C PHE A 166 -8.85 -20.16 4.54
N LEU A 167 -8.79 -20.90 5.64
CA LEU A 167 -8.18 -22.25 5.72
C LEU A 167 -6.72 -22.29 5.21
N VAL A 168 -5.99 -21.17 5.35
CA VAL A 168 -4.61 -21.04 4.92
C VAL A 168 -3.67 -21.54 6.02
N LYS A 169 -2.70 -22.38 5.64
CA LYS A 169 -1.59 -22.76 6.53
C LYS A 169 -0.58 -21.61 6.58
N LEU A 170 -0.55 -20.93 7.72
CA LEU A 170 0.42 -19.86 7.96
C LEU A 170 1.76 -20.47 8.41
N PRO A 171 2.90 -19.95 7.92
CA PRO A 171 4.23 -20.32 8.41
C PRO A 171 4.51 -19.80 9.82
#